data_AF-A0A3A5MR47-F1
#
_entry.id   AF-A0A3A5MR47-F1
#
_cell.length_a   1.000
_cell.length_b   1.000
_cell.length_c   1.000
_cell.angle_alpha   90.00
_cell.angle_beta   90.00
_cell.angle_gamma   90.00
#
_symmetry.space_group_name_H-M   'P 1'
#
loop_
_entity.id
_entity.type
_entity.pdbx_description
1 polymer ?
#
loop_
_entity_poly.entity_id
_entity_poly.type
_entity_poly.pdbx_seq_one_letter_code
_entity_poly.pdbx_strand_id
1 'polypeptide(L)'
;MKRLIASVVLVLAAFVLTGCAVADSGPVAGSSPTATAGAVTPTPTAEPAGLVVLDVRTPEEYAAGHLAGALNIDVKAADFDWLVSALPLDGEYVVHCQGGGRAATAVTRLAEFGFTDVTDAGSFDNATALTGLAVVTETPGAADIPAVGSDTPTAGCAETPAVE
;
A
#
# COMPACT_ATOMS: atom_id res chain seq x y z
N MET A 1 -38.43 26.53 -44.20
CA MET A 1 -37.71 27.00 -43.00
C MET A 1 -36.38 26.24 -42.95
N LYS A 2 -35.42 26.72 -43.73
CA LYS A 2 -34.10 26.12 -43.96
C LYS A 2 -33.10 27.27 -43.92
N ARG A 3 -32.04 27.11 -43.12
CA ARG A 3 -30.73 27.79 -43.18
C ARG A 3 -30.73 29.26 -42.78
N LEU A 4 -29.54 29.76 -42.39
CA LEU A 4 -29.25 30.98 -41.59
C LEU A 4 -29.44 30.62 -40.11
N ILE A 5 -28.41 30.39 -39.29
CA ILE A 5 -27.37 31.34 -38.88
C ILE A 5 -26.06 30.57 -38.70
N ALA A 6 -25.27 30.47 -39.77
CA ALA A 6 -23.83 30.31 -39.65
C ALA A 6 -23.26 31.69 -39.37
N SER A 7 -22.54 31.88 -38.25
CA SER A 7 -21.51 32.92 -38.00
C SER A 7 -21.36 33.20 -36.50
N VAL A 8 -20.75 32.28 -35.75
CA VAL A 8 -20.00 32.62 -34.53
C VAL A 8 -18.70 31.81 -34.57
N VAL A 9 -17.91 32.06 -35.61
CA VAL A 9 -16.49 31.72 -35.65
C VAL A 9 -15.80 33.07 -35.76
N LEU A 10 -15.59 33.72 -34.60
CA LEU A 10 -14.88 34.97 -34.50
C LEU A 10 -14.04 34.96 -33.22
N VAL A 11 -12.77 34.60 -33.41
CA VAL A 11 -11.60 35.18 -32.73
C VAL A 11 -11.51 35.00 -31.21
N LEU A 12 -10.67 34.04 -30.81
CA LEU A 12 -9.83 34.12 -29.61
C LEU A 12 -8.64 33.19 -29.84
N ALA A 13 -7.57 33.73 -30.42
CA ALA A 13 -6.42 34.26 -29.70
C ALA A 13 -5.31 33.20 -29.65
N ALA A 14 -4.27 33.45 -30.45
CA ALA A 14 -3.03 32.69 -30.47
C ALA A 14 -2.43 32.65 -29.06
N PHE A 15 -2.53 31.49 -28.40
CA PHE A 15 -1.77 31.23 -27.20
C PHE A 15 -0.37 30.78 -27.61
N VAL A 16 0.56 31.70 -27.42
CA VAL A 16 1.99 31.60 -27.67
C VAL A 16 2.56 30.36 -26.98
N LEU A 17 3.19 29.46 -27.74
CA LEU A 17 4.03 28.39 -27.20
C LEU A 17 5.29 29.04 -26.58
N THR A 18 5.22 29.37 -25.30
CA THR A 18 6.41 29.61 -24.48
C THR A 18 6.92 28.25 -24.00
N GLY A 19 7.90 27.72 -24.73
CA GLY A 19 8.74 26.64 -24.25
C GLY A 19 9.70 27.15 -23.17
N CYS A 20 9.65 26.54 -21.98
CA CYS A 20 10.69 26.67 -20.97
C CYS A 20 11.24 25.28 -20.66
N ALA A 21 12.52 25.12 -20.98
CA ALA A 21 13.54 24.22 -20.47
C ALA A 21 13.10 22.93 -19.76
N VAL A 22 13.46 21.82 -20.42
CA VAL A 22 13.88 20.55 -19.83
C VAL A 22 14.88 20.83 -18.69
N ALA A 23 14.46 20.50 -17.46
CA ALA A 23 15.38 20.37 -16.33
C ALA A 23 15.90 18.94 -16.33
N ASP A 24 17.15 18.82 -16.80
CA ASP A 24 18.02 17.68 -16.63
C ASP A 24 18.14 17.36 -15.12
N SER A 25 17.65 16.19 -14.71
CA SER A 25 17.96 15.63 -13.39
C SER A 25 18.83 14.42 -13.64
N GLY A 26 20.13 14.61 -13.40
CA GLY A 26 21.18 13.61 -13.57
C GLY A 26 20.98 12.33 -12.73
N PRO A 27 21.83 11.32 -12.96
CA PRO A 27 21.67 9.98 -12.41
C PRO A 27 22.03 9.97 -10.93
N VAL A 28 21.06 9.70 -10.06
CA VAL A 28 21.38 9.29 -8.69
C VAL A 28 21.90 7.87 -8.71
N ALA A 29 23.15 7.76 -8.26
CA ALA A 29 23.88 6.54 -8.04
C ALA A 29 23.09 5.57 -7.15
N GLY A 30 23.34 4.29 -7.38
CA GLY A 30 22.63 3.18 -6.77
C GLY A 30 22.53 3.26 -5.25
N SER A 31 21.36 2.88 -4.77
CA SER A 31 21.21 2.20 -3.50
C SER A 31 20.16 1.14 -3.74
N SER A 32 20.63 -0.09 -3.95
CA SER A 32 19.80 -1.28 -3.83
C SER A 32 19.24 -1.30 -2.40
N PRO A 33 17.92 -1.32 -2.20
CA PRO A 33 17.42 -1.91 -0.98
C PRO A 33 17.60 -3.42 -1.15
N THR A 34 18.53 -3.96 -0.37
CA THR A 34 18.51 -5.37 0.01
C THR A 34 17.09 -5.72 0.41
N ALA A 35 16.46 -6.56 -0.40
CA ALA A 35 15.20 -7.19 -0.09
C ALA A 35 15.42 -8.09 1.13
N THR A 36 15.17 -7.54 2.33
CA THR A 36 14.85 -8.36 3.49
C THR A 36 13.36 -8.59 3.42
N ALA A 37 12.99 -9.73 2.83
CA ALA A 37 11.64 -10.28 2.88
C ALA A 37 11.27 -10.55 4.35
N GLY A 38 10.71 -9.54 5.00
CA GLY A 38 9.89 -9.73 6.19
C GLY A 38 8.48 -10.04 5.73
N ALA A 39 8.20 -11.31 5.45
CA ALA A 39 6.84 -11.79 5.27
C ALA A 39 6.11 -11.63 6.61
N VAL A 40 5.52 -10.45 6.84
CA VAL A 40 4.53 -10.26 7.89
C VAL A 40 3.30 -11.04 7.45
N THR A 41 3.10 -12.21 8.05
CA THR A 41 1.85 -12.94 7.98
C THR A 41 0.77 -12.06 8.61
N PRO A 42 -0.21 -11.54 7.84
CA PRO A 42 -1.34 -10.89 8.47
C PRO A 42 -2.04 -11.97 9.30
N THR A 43 -2.11 -11.78 10.62
CA THR A 43 -2.98 -12.59 11.47
C THR A 43 -4.39 -12.06 11.24
N PRO A 44 -5.30 -12.79 10.56
CA PRO A 44 -6.65 -12.32 10.35
C PRO A 44 -7.40 -12.40 11.68
N THR A 45 -7.32 -11.35 12.50
CA THR A 45 -8.27 -11.12 13.60
C THR A 45 -9.43 -10.32 13.02
N ALA A 46 -10.26 -10.97 12.21
CA ALA A 46 -11.52 -10.39 11.78
C ALA A 46 -12.52 -11.52 11.56
N GLU A 47 -13.44 -11.62 12.51
CA GLU A 47 -14.65 -12.42 12.45
C GLU A 47 -15.36 -12.20 11.09
N PRO A 48 -15.78 -13.24 10.36
CA PRO A 48 -16.40 -13.09 9.04
C PRO A 48 -17.84 -12.58 9.18
N ALA A 49 -17.98 -11.25 9.29
CA ALA A 49 -19.24 -10.52 9.22
C ALA A 49 -19.03 -9.03 8.86
N GLY A 50 -17.91 -8.67 8.21
CA GLY A 50 -17.54 -7.26 8.02
C GLY A 50 -16.74 -6.98 6.74
N LEU A 51 -16.83 -5.72 6.32
CA LEU A 51 -16.11 -5.09 5.22
C LEU A 51 -14.60 -5.30 5.34
N VAL A 52 -13.96 -5.87 4.32
CA VAL A 52 -12.51 -6.05 4.24
C VAL A 52 -11.92 -4.99 3.31
N VAL A 53 -11.01 -4.16 3.83
CA VAL A 53 -10.33 -3.15 3.02
C VAL A 53 -9.01 -3.74 2.47
N LEU A 54 -8.80 -3.71 1.16
CA LEU A 54 -7.56 -4.11 0.50
C LEU A 54 -6.78 -2.88 0.05
N ASP A 55 -5.59 -2.73 0.61
CA ASP A 55 -4.59 -1.78 0.13
C ASP A 55 -3.66 -2.47 -0.87
N VAL A 56 -3.79 -2.11 -2.15
CA VAL A 56 -3.00 -2.73 -3.23
C VAL A 56 -1.73 -1.97 -3.59
N ARG A 57 -1.25 -1.14 -2.65
CA ARG A 57 0.05 -0.44 -2.74
C ARG A 57 1.20 -1.34 -2.31
N THR A 58 2.43 -0.84 -2.46
CA THR A 58 3.60 -1.60 -2.00
C THR A 58 3.63 -1.65 -0.46
N PRO A 59 4.30 -2.65 0.14
CA PRO A 59 4.41 -2.75 1.59
C PRO A 59 5.03 -1.51 2.25
N GLU A 60 5.94 -0.82 1.55
CA GLU A 60 6.55 0.41 2.05
C GLU A 60 5.55 1.56 2.13
N GLU A 61 4.66 1.71 1.13
CA GLU A 61 3.57 2.70 1.16
C GLU A 61 2.57 2.40 2.27
N TYR A 62 2.25 1.12 2.48
CA TYR A 62 1.34 0.68 3.54
C TYR A 62 1.93 0.93 4.94
N ALA A 63 3.21 0.60 5.15
CA ALA A 63 3.90 0.84 6.42
C ALA A 63 3.99 2.34 6.76
N ALA A 64 4.20 3.19 5.75
CA ALA A 64 4.19 4.64 5.92
C ALA A 64 2.83 5.22 6.32
N GLY A 65 1.74 4.50 6.07
CA GLY A 65 0.41 4.83 6.53
C GLY A 65 -0.69 4.15 5.71
N HIS A 66 -1.64 3.50 6.39
CA HIS A 66 -2.73 2.75 5.78
C HIS A 66 -4.02 2.86 6.61
N LEU A 67 -5.15 2.38 6.07
CA LEU A 67 -6.42 2.36 6.78
C LEU A 67 -6.44 1.27 7.87
N ALA A 68 -6.94 1.60 9.06
CA ALA A 68 -7.00 0.65 10.17
C ALA A 68 -7.73 -0.64 9.79
N GLY A 69 -7.06 -1.79 9.96
CA GLY A 69 -7.62 -3.10 9.61
C GLY A 69 -7.57 -3.44 8.12
N ALA A 70 -6.95 -2.61 7.28
CA ALA A 70 -6.76 -2.93 5.86
C ALA A 70 -5.71 -4.04 5.67
N LEU A 71 -5.93 -4.91 4.70
CA LEU A 71 -5.01 -5.95 4.28
C LEU A 71 -4.15 -5.44 3.12
N ASN A 72 -2.82 -5.55 3.24
CA ASN A 72 -1.92 -5.17 2.14
C ASN A 72 -1.67 -6.35 1.19
N ILE A 73 -2.04 -6.17 -0.09
CA ILE A 73 -1.72 -7.11 -1.17
C ILE A 73 -1.30 -6.31 -2.41
N ASP A 74 0.01 -6.14 -2.62
CA ASP A 74 0.53 -5.38 -3.76
C ASP A 74 0.12 -6.02 -5.10
N VAL A 75 -0.65 -5.30 -5.92
CA VAL A 75 -1.08 -5.74 -7.26
C VAL A 75 0.08 -6.00 -8.23
N LYS A 76 1.24 -5.42 -7.95
CA LYS A 76 2.46 -5.61 -8.74
C LYS A 76 3.31 -6.78 -8.27
N ALA A 77 3.05 -7.33 -7.09
CA ALA A 77 3.77 -8.49 -6.60
C ALA A 77 3.43 -9.73 -7.44
N ALA A 78 4.42 -10.61 -7.64
CA ALA A 78 4.23 -11.87 -8.36
C ALA A 78 3.26 -12.80 -7.64
N ASP A 79 3.16 -12.68 -6.31
CA ASP A 79 2.35 -13.54 -5.46
C ASP A 79 0.92 -13.01 -5.25
N PHE A 80 0.52 -11.92 -5.93
CA PHE A 80 -0.80 -11.30 -5.78
C PHE A 80 -1.93 -12.31 -5.98
N ASP A 81 -1.89 -13.06 -7.09
CA ASP A 81 -2.91 -14.04 -7.46
C ASP A 81 -3.03 -15.16 -6.41
N TRP A 82 -1.90 -15.59 -5.85
CA TRP A 82 -1.86 -16.60 -4.80
C TRP A 82 -2.48 -16.08 -3.50
N LEU A 83 -2.12 -14.86 -3.08
CA LEU A 83 -2.66 -14.23 -1.86
C LEU A 83 -4.17 -14.01 -1.97
N VAL A 84 -4.65 -13.52 -3.11
CA VAL A 84 -6.08 -13.31 -3.36
C VAL A 84 -6.85 -14.63 -3.39
N SER A 85 -6.27 -15.70 -3.92
CA SER A 85 -6.92 -17.02 -3.94
C SER A 85 -7.17 -17.63 -2.56
N ALA A 86 -6.48 -17.14 -1.52
CA ALA A 86 -6.67 -17.55 -0.14
C ALA A 86 -7.80 -16.79 0.59
N LEU A 87 -8.36 -15.75 -0.04
CA LEU A 87 -9.43 -14.93 0.54
C LEU A 87 -10.83 -15.55 0.28
N PRO A 88 -11.80 -15.36 1.20
CA PRO A 88 -13.16 -15.84 1.02
C PRO A 88 -13.89 -15.10 -0.12
N LEU A 89 -14.44 -15.81 -1.09
CA LEU A 89 -15.11 -15.23 -2.27
C LEU A 89 -16.43 -14.50 -1.93
N ASP A 90 -17.01 -14.83 -0.78
CA ASP A 90 -18.25 -14.33 -0.21
C ASP A 90 -18.06 -13.13 0.74
N GLY A 91 -16.85 -12.59 0.85
CA GLY A 91 -16.57 -11.35 1.58
C GLY A 91 -16.92 -10.08 0.80
N GLU A 92 -17.19 -8.99 1.53
CA GLU A 92 -17.36 -7.64 0.97
C GLU A 92 -16.00 -6.93 0.99
N TYR A 93 -15.49 -6.57 -0.20
CA TYR A 93 -14.14 -6.04 -0.36
C TYR A 93 -14.13 -4.60 -0.85
N VAL A 94 -13.36 -3.74 -0.19
CA VAL A 94 -13.09 -2.38 -0.64
C VAL A 94 -11.64 -2.26 -1.03
N VAL A 95 -11.37 -2.07 -2.32
CA VAL A 95 -10.02 -2.04 -2.87
C VAL A 95 -9.60 -0.59 -3.13
N HIS A 96 -8.42 -0.19 -2.66
CA HIS A 96 -7.89 1.13 -2.95
C HIS A 96 -6.38 1.12 -3.20
N CYS A 97 -5.87 2.21 -3.75
CA CYS A 97 -4.44 2.45 -3.86
C CYS A 97 -4.12 3.93 -3.57
N GLN A 98 -3.07 4.47 -4.17
CA GLN A 98 -2.74 5.90 -4.06
C GLN A 98 -3.64 6.78 -4.94
N GLY A 99 -3.84 6.41 -6.21
CA GLY A 99 -4.46 7.28 -7.23
C GLY A 99 -5.49 6.58 -8.14
N GLY A 100 -6.03 5.44 -7.73
CA GLY A 100 -7.05 4.67 -8.47
C GLY A 100 -6.56 3.66 -9.50
N GLY A 101 -5.49 3.94 -10.26
CA GLY A 101 -5.10 3.05 -11.37
C GLY A 101 -4.74 1.60 -10.99
N ARG A 102 -4.09 1.42 -9.83
CA ARG A 102 -3.77 0.08 -9.29
C ARG A 102 -5.01 -0.64 -8.75
N ALA A 103 -5.93 0.11 -8.12
CA ALA A 103 -7.18 -0.43 -7.59
C ALA A 103 -8.05 -1.01 -8.71
N ALA A 104 -8.23 -0.26 -9.81
CA ALA A 104 -8.96 -0.75 -10.99
C ALA A 104 -8.34 -2.05 -11.57
N THR A 105 -7.00 -2.14 -11.60
CA THR A 105 -6.32 -3.36 -12.06
C THR A 105 -6.57 -4.53 -11.12
N ALA A 106 -6.51 -4.30 -9.80
CA ALA A 106 -6.76 -5.32 -8.80
C ALA A 106 -8.22 -5.80 -8.87
N VAL A 107 -9.20 -4.90 -8.97
CA VAL A 107 -10.63 -5.25 -9.07
C VAL A 107 -10.91 -6.15 -10.26
N THR A 108 -10.32 -5.86 -11.43
CA THR A 108 -10.44 -6.74 -12.60
C THR A 108 -9.92 -8.15 -12.31
N ARG A 109 -8.74 -8.27 -11.67
CA ARG A 109 -8.18 -9.58 -11.31
C ARG A 109 -9.03 -10.31 -10.28
N LEU A 110 -9.48 -9.62 -9.22
CA LEU A 110 -10.41 -10.18 -8.23
C LEU A 110 -11.69 -10.69 -8.92
N ALA A 111 -12.25 -9.97 -9.87
CA ALA A 111 -13.40 -10.44 -10.64
C ALA A 111 -13.10 -11.72 -11.45
N GLU A 112 -11.90 -11.85 -12.02
CA GLU A 112 -11.44 -13.07 -12.71
C GLU A 112 -11.32 -14.29 -11.77
N PHE A 113 -11.00 -14.05 -10.49
CA PHE A 113 -10.98 -15.08 -9.45
C PHE A 113 -12.38 -15.44 -8.90
N GLY A 114 -13.43 -14.72 -9.33
CA GLY A 114 -14.81 -15.01 -8.96
C GLY A 114 -15.33 -14.25 -7.75
N PHE A 115 -14.64 -13.20 -7.31
CA PHE A 115 -15.14 -12.30 -6.26
C PHE A 115 -16.37 -11.56 -6.77
N THR A 116 -17.42 -11.54 -5.95
CA THR A 116 -18.73 -11.00 -6.37
C THR A 116 -19.06 -9.64 -5.75
N ASP A 117 -18.44 -9.33 -4.60
CA ASP A 117 -18.68 -8.10 -3.86
C ASP A 117 -17.38 -7.32 -3.66
N VAL A 118 -17.00 -6.58 -4.71
CA VAL A 118 -15.76 -5.79 -4.76
C VAL A 118 -16.09 -4.36 -5.16
N THR A 119 -15.77 -3.42 -4.28
CA THR A 119 -15.93 -1.98 -4.48
C THR A 119 -14.56 -1.35 -4.76
N ASP A 120 -14.43 -0.67 -5.90
CA ASP A 120 -13.27 0.16 -6.21
C ASP A 120 -13.39 1.50 -5.47
N ALA A 121 -12.63 1.67 -4.38
CA ALA A 121 -12.51 2.94 -3.69
C ALA A 121 -11.44 3.86 -4.31
N GLY A 122 -10.74 3.43 -5.34
CA GLY A 122 -9.84 4.26 -6.14
C GLY A 122 -8.62 4.76 -5.36
N SER A 123 -8.66 6.02 -4.95
CA SER A 123 -7.57 6.72 -4.28
C SER A 123 -7.64 6.60 -2.76
N PHE A 124 -6.51 6.77 -2.08
CA PHE A 124 -6.41 6.70 -0.62
C PHE A 124 -7.35 7.69 0.07
N ASP A 125 -7.42 8.92 -0.43
CA ASP A 125 -8.32 9.96 0.10
C ASP A 125 -9.80 9.57 -0.06
N ASN A 126 -10.16 8.90 -1.15
CA ASN A 126 -11.54 8.44 -1.34
C ASN A 126 -11.85 7.23 -0.47
N ALA A 127 -10.89 6.31 -0.28
CA ALA A 127 -11.05 5.17 0.61
C ALA A 127 -11.25 5.59 2.07
N THR A 128 -10.51 6.60 2.55
CA THR A 128 -10.74 7.19 3.88
C THR A 128 -12.13 7.82 3.99
N ALA A 129 -12.58 8.56 2.97
CA ALA A 129 -13.89 9.19 2.96
C ALA A 129 -15.05 8.18 2.92
N LEU A 130 -14.92 7.08 2.17
CA LEU A 130 -15.93 6.04 2.04
C LEU A 130 -16.04 5.16 3.28
N THR A 131 -14.91 4.77 3.86
CA THR A 131 -14.87 3.83 4.98
C THR A 131 -14.99 4.51 6.34
N GLY A 132 -14.59 5.79 6.43
CA GLY A 132 -14.49 6.51 7.70
C GLY A 132 -13.44 5.94 8.67
N LEU A 133 -12.58 5.04 8.19
CA LEU A 133 -11.55 4.39 8.99
C LEU A 133 -10.38 5.36 9.26
N ALA A 134 -9.78 5.21 10.45
CA ALA A 134 -8.60 5.99 10.81
C ALA A 134 -7.38 5.54 9.99
N VAL A 135 -6.49 6.50 9.69
CA VAL A 135 -5.18 6.19 9.11
C VAL A 135 -4.22 5.84 10.24
N VAL A 136 -3.63 4.65 10.17
CA VAL A 136 -2.63 4.13 11.09
C VAL A 136 -1.29 4.02 10.38
N THR A 137 -0.21 4.20 11.11
CA THR A 137 1.14 3.97 10.61
C THR A 137 1.71 2.76 11.34
N GLU A 138 2.30 1.82 10.60
CA GLU A 138 3.11 0.80 11.24
C GLU A 138 4.39 1.49 11.70
N THR A 139 4.45 1.83 12.99
CA THR A 139 5.76 2.13 13.58
C THR A 139 6.58 0.86 13.46
N PRO A 140 7.75 0.85 12.78
CA PRO A 140 8.59 -0.32 12.80
C PRO A 140 9.09 -0.53 14.23
N GLY A 141 8.45 -1.44 14.96
CA GLY A 141 8.87 -1.88 16.29
C GLY A 141 7.87 -1.68 17.41
N ALA A 142 6.99 -2.67 17.61
CA ALA A 142 6.52 -3.06 18.96
C ALA A 142 5.86 -4.46 19.02
N ALA A 143 6.04 -5.34 18.03
CA ALA A 143 5.75 -6.76 18.23
C ALA A 143 6.97 -7.43 18.88
N ASP A 144 6.83 -7.76 20.17
CA ASP A 144 7.55 -8.84 20.85
C ASP A 144 9.09 -8.80 20.93
N ILE A 145 9.66 -7.76 21.54
CA ILE A 145 10.79 -8.00 22.44
C ILE A 145 10.18 -8.03 23.85
N PRO A 146 9.85 -9.20 24.45
CA PRO A 146 9.69 -9.22 25.89
C PRO A 146 11.01 -8.65 26.42
N ALA A 147 10.93 -7.60 27.24
CA ALA A 147 12.09 -7.01 27.88
C ALA A 147 12.92 -8.15 28.48
N VAL A 148 13.97 -8.58 27.77
CA VAL A 148 14.92 -9.52 28.29
C VAL A 148 15.58 -8.75 29.40
N GLY A 149 15.22 -9.12 30.63
CA GLY A 149 15.87 -8.63 31.81
C GLY A 149 17.37 -8.70 31.54
N SER A 150 18.04 -7.57 31.72
CA SER A 150 19.48 -7.44 31.65
C SER A 150 20.13 -8.21 32.80
N ASP A 151 19.88 -9.51 32.90
CA ASP A 151 20.70 -10.46 33.66
C ASP A 151 21.86 -10.83 32.75
N THR A 152 22.86 -9.95 32.74
CA THR A 152 24.21 -10.33 32.37
C THR A 152 24.64 -11.38 33.39
N PRO A 153 24.89 -12.66 33.04
CA PRO A 153 25.66 -13.50 33.92
C PRO A 153 27.04 -12.86 33.98
N THR A 154 27.34 -12.20 35.09
CA THR A 154 28.71 -11.91 35.48
C THR A 154 29.37 -13.27 35.60
N ALA A 155 30.01 -13.70 34.51
CA ALA A 155 30.98 -14.77 34.55
C ALA A 155 32.02 -14.32 35.58
N GLY A 156 31.91 -14.88 36.79
CA GLY A 156 32.97 -14.83 37.77
C GLY A 156 34.21 -15.41 37.10
N CYS A 157 35.16 -14.54 36.76
CA CYS A 157 36.55 -14.94 36.65
C CYS A 157 36.90 -15.55 38.02
N ALA A 158 36.91 -16.88 38.08
CA ALA A 158 37.47 -17.60 39.18
C ALA A 158 38.93 -17.17 39.34
N GLU A 159 39.22 -16.60 40.49
CA GLU A 159 40.56 -16.33 40.98
C GLU A 159 41.31 -17.67 41.08
N THR A 160 42.36 -17.84 40.29
CA THR A 160 43.32 -18.95 40.47
C THR A 160 44.10 -18.71 41.76
N PRO A 161 44.09 -19.62 42.76
CA PRO A 161 45.00 -19.49 43.88
C PRO A 161 46.41 -19.86 43.43
N ALA A 162 47.37 -19.09 43.93
CA ALA A 162 48.79 -19.36 43.83
C ALA A 162 49.11 -20.80 44.26
N VAL A 163 49.90 -21.50 43.45
CA VAL A 163 50.66 -22.67 43.88
C VAL A 163 52.09 -22.19 44.11
N GLU A 164 52.54 -22.40 45.35
CA GLU A 164 53.91 -22.18 45.83
C GLU A 164 54.91 -23.23 45.30
#